data_AF-A0A4Q5PKY4-F1
#
_entry.id   AF-A0A4Q5PKY4-F1
#
_cell.length_a   1.000
_cell.length_b   1.000
_cell.length_c   1.000
_cell.angle_alpha   90.00
_cell.angle_beta   90.00
_cell.angle_gamma   90.00
#
_symmetry.space_group_name_H-M   'P 1'
#
loop_
_entity.id
_entity.type
_entity.pdbx_description
1 polymer ?
#
loop_
_entity_poly.entity_id
_entity_poly.type
_entity_poly.pdbx_seq_one_letter_code
_entity_poly.pdbx_strand_id
1 'polypeptide(L)'
;RVVVDNIGDTGYISGEQVERSEMLNTNDALRADGKIPATFNNLLLGITKASLSTDSFISAASFQETTRVLTEAAIMGKRDELRGLKENVIVGRLIPAGTGMAYHQARKAKDLMDEAERRAIAEAEAADLASSGSGVTETSEGAVAE
;
A
#
# COMPACT_ATOMS: atom_id res chain seq x y z
N ARG A 1 5.67 -16.92 -1.30
CA ARG A 1 6.36 -15.84 -2.03
C ARG A 1 6.61 -16.28 -3.46
N VAL A 2 6.77 -15.32 -4.34
CA VAL A 2 7.09 -15.56 -5.76
C VAL A 2 8.23 -14.64 -6.16
N VAL A 3 9.02 -15.06 -7.15
CA VAL A 3 10.08 -14.25 -7.76
C VAL A 3 9.57 -13.77 -9.10
N VAL A 4 9.63 -12.47 -9.35
CA VAL A 4 9.25 -11.87 -10.63
C VAL A 4 10.24 -12.33 -11.71
N ASP A 5 9.71 -12.92 -12.77
CA ASP A 5 10.50 -13.38 -13.92
C ASP A 5 10.47 -12.30 -15.00
N ASN A 6 9.29 -12.07 -15.58
CA ASN A 6 9.02 -10.96 -16.50
C ASN A 6 8.14 -9.91 -15.83
N ILE A 7 8.54 -8.65 -15.93
CA ILE A 7 7.92 -7.49 -15.28
C ILE A 7 6.61 -7.09 -15.98
N GLY A 8 6.43 -7.38 -17.28
CA GLY A 8 5.28 -6.89 -18.04
C GLY A 8 5.13 -5.36 -17.90
N ASP A 9 3.90 -4.91 -17.63
CA ASP A 9 3.58 -3.49 -17.35
C ASP A 9 3.49 -3.17 -15.84
N THR A 10 4.03 -4.04 -14.98
CA THR A 10 4.10 -3.77 -13.53
C THR A 10 5.23 -2.81 -13.18
N GLY A 11 5.17 -2.24 -11.97
CA GLY A 11 6.27 -1.46 -11.39
C GLY A 11 7.36 -2.30 -10.70
N TYR A 12 7.33 -3.64 -10.82
CA TYR A 12 8.27 -4.52 -10.14
C TYR A 12 9.62 -4.61 -10.85
N ILE A 13 10.62 -5.13 -10.15
CA ILE A 13 11.95 -5.40 -10.71
C ILE A 13 12.09 -6.90 -11.00
N SER A 14 12.75 -7.27 -12.10
CA SER A 14 13.04 -8.68 -12.39
C SER A 14 13.94 -9.27 -11.30
N GLY A 15 13.59 -10.45 -10.81
CA GLY A 15 14.25 -11.09 -9.66
C GLY A 15 13.74 -10.62 -8.29
N GLU A 16 12.83 -9.64 -8.23
CA GLU A 16 12.23 -9.19 -6.97
C GLU A 16 11.36 -10.27 -6.33
N GLN A 17 11.43 -10.36 -5.00
CA GLN A 17 10.61 -11.30 -4.22
C GLN A 17 9.42 -10.60 -3.61
N VAL A 18 8.23 -10.96 -4.08
CA VAL A 18 6.98 -10.39 -3.61
C VAL A 18 6.08 -11.44 -2.96
N GLU A 19 5.12 -10.95 -2.18
CA GLU A 19 4.08 -11.78 -1.58
C GLU A 19 3.17 -12.33 -2.70
N ARG A 20 2.72 -13.58 -2.56
CA ARG A 20 1.98 -14.23 -3.66
C ARG A 20 0.62 -13.57 -3.85
N SER A 21 -0.04 -13.18 -2.76
CA SER A 21 -1.36 -12.57 -2.82
C SER A 21 -1.28 -11.18 -3.43
N GLU A 22 -0.29 -10.37 -3.04
CA GLU A 22 0.02 -9.08 -3.68
C GLU A 22 0.25 -9.21 -5.19
N MET A 23 1.12 -10.14 -5.61
CA MET A 23 1.42 -10.38 -7.02
C MET A 23 0.16 -10.71 -7.83
N LEU A 24 -0.73 -11.54 -7.27
CA LEU A 24 -1.99 -11.91 -7.90
C LEU A 24 -2.95 -10.72 -8.00
N ASN A 25 -3.08 -9.93 -6.93
CA ASN A 25 -3.93 -8.74 -6.92
C ASN A 25 -3.46 -7.71 -7.97
N THR A 26 -2.15 -7.46 -8.06
CA THR A 26 -1.57 -6.55 -9.06
C THR A 26 -1.83 -7.06 -10.48
N ASN A 27 -1.64 -8.35 -10.72
CA ASN A 27 -1.90 -8.95 -12.04
C ASN A 27 -3.38 -8.91 -12.42
N ASP A 28 -4.29 -9.11 -11.46
CA ASP A 28 -5.73 -9.03 -11.70
C ASP A 28 -6.16 -7.59 -12.03
N ALA A 29 -5.58 -6.59 -11.36
CA ALA A 29 -5.79 -5.18 -11.68
C ALA A 29 -5.27 -4.82 -13.09
N LEU A 30 -4.05 -5.25 -13.44
CA LEU A 30 -3.51 -5.02 -14.79
C LEU A 30 -4.33 -5.69 -15.88
N ARG A 31 -4.85 -6.90 -15.62
CA ARG A 31 -5.72 -7.60 -16.56
C ARG A 31 -7.03 -6.86 -16.77
N ALA A 32 -7.59 -6.25 -15.73
CA ALA A 32 -8.78 -5.41 -15.83
C ALA A 32 -8.53 -4.15 -16.67
N ASP A 33 -7.32 -3.59 -16.59
CA ASP A 33 -6.88 -2.44 -17.41
C ASP A 33 -6.46 -2.81 -18.84
N GLY A 34 -6.46 -4.11 -19.21
CA GLY A 34 -6.00 -4.59 -20.52
C GLY A 34 -4.48 -4.52 -20.73
N LYS A 35 -3.71 -4.37 -19.65
CA LYS A 35 -2.23 -4.32 -19.65
C LYS A 35 -1.62 -5.72 -19.56
N ILE A 36 -0.32 -5.82 -19.79
CA ILE A 36 0.44 -7.07 -19.75
C ILE A 36 0.78 -7.41 -18.28
N PRO A 37 0.23 -8.49 -17.69
CA PRO A 37 0.55 -8.90 -16.33
C PRO A 37 1.99 -9.45 -16.26
N ALA A 38 2.60 -9.35 -15.08
CA ALA A 38 3.93 -9.92 -14.85
C ALA A 38 3.87 -11.44 -14.68
N THR A 39 4.91 -12.13 -15.15
CA THR A 39 5.12 -13.55 -14.90
C THR A 39 6.01 -13.76 -13.69
N PHE A 40 5.80 -14.86 -12.97
CA PHE A 40 6.52 -15.13 -11.75
C PHE A 40 6.73 -16.63 -11.55
N ASN A 41 7.78 -16.96 -10.80
CA ASN A 41 8.09 -18.32 -10.38
C ASN A 41 7.81 -18.50 -8.89
N ASN A 42 7.18 -19.60 -8.51
CA ASN A 42 6.89 -19.88 -7.10
C ASN A 42 8.18 -20.19 -6.34
N LEU A 43 8.41 -19.49 -5.23
CA LEU A 43 9.56 -19.71 -4.37
C LEU A 43 9.13 -20.53 -3.14
N LEU A 44 9.62 -21.76 -3.06
CA LEU A 44 9.40 -22.61 -1.89
C LEU A 44 10.37 -22.24 -0.78
N LEU A 45 9.82 -21.82 0.36
CA LEU A 45 10.57 -21.45 1.56
C LEU A 45 10.24 -22.41 2.69
N GLY A 46 11.24 -22.77 3.51
CA GLY A 46 11.01 -23.49 4.76
C GLY A 46 10.23 -22.64 5.77
N ILE A 47 9.58 -23.29 6.75
CA ILE A 47 8.68 -22.62 7.70
C ILE A 47 9.33 -21.45 8.46
N THR A 48 10.61 -21.56 8.82
CA THR A 48 11.36 -20.51 9.54
C THR A 48 11.56 -19.30 8.65
N LYS A 49 12.02 -19.52 7.41
CA LYS A 49 12.28 -18.44 6.44
C LYS A 49 10.97 -17.80 5.97
N ALA A 50 9.90 -18.59 5.82
CA ALA A 50 8.58 -18.07 5.52
C ALA A 50 8.06 -17.17 6.65
N SER A 51 8.22 -17.58 7.92
CA SER A 51 7.74 -16.83 9.10
C SER A 51 8.53 -15.54 9.37
N LEU A 52 9.81 -15.48 9.01
CA LEU A 52 10.62 -14.26 9.11
C LEU A 52 10.39 -13.28 7.94
N SER A 53 9.77 -13.75 6.85
CA SER A 53 9.58 -13.00 5.61
C SER A 53 8.13 -12.52 5.44
N THR A 54 7.38 -12.44 6.54
CA THR A 54 6.03 -11.86 6.57
C THR A 54 6.10 -10.34 6.46
N ASP A 55 5.05 -9.70 5.93
CA ASP A 55 5.05 -8.24 5.76
C ASP A 55 4.93 -7.50 7.09
N SER A 56 4.26 -8.10 8.07
CA SER A 56 4.25 -7.58 9.43
C SER A 56 5.60 -7.81 10.11
N PHE A 57 6.28 -6.71 10.43
CA PHE A 57 7.50 -6.76 11.23
C PHE A 57 7.20 -7.08 12.70
N ILE A 58 6.00 -6.76 13.21
CA ILE A 58 5.60 -7.08 14.59
C ILE A 58 5.43 -8.61 14.74
N SER A 59 4.79 -9.25 13.76
CA SER A 59 4.65 -10.71 13.71
C SER A 59 5.99 -11.41 13.52
N ALA A 60 6.84 -10.89 12.62
CA ALA A 60 8.17 -11.45 12.37
C ALA A 60 9.11 -11.32 13.59
N ALA A 61 9.18 -10.13 14.21
CA ALA A 61 10.05 -9.85 15.35
C ALA A 61 9.69 -10.66 16.60
N SER A 62 8.42 -11.05 16.74
CA SER A 62 7.94 -11.91 17.83
C SER A 62 8.11 -13.40 17.56
N PHE A 63 8.65 -13.81 16.41
CA PHE A 63 9.01 -15.19 16.14
C PHE A 63 10.46 -15.45 16.58
N GLN A 64 11.43 -14.84 15.88
CA GLN A 64 12.87 -14.94 16.14
C GLN A 64 13.59 -13.69 15.61
N GLU A 65 14.89 -13.55 15.91
CA GLU A 65 15.78 -12.51 15.35
C GLU A 65 15.28 -11.06 15.58
N THR A 66 14.65 -10.80 16.73
CA THR A 66 13.97 -9.55 17.09
C THR A 66 14.79 -8.29 16.82
N THR A 67 16.08 -8.28 17.22
CA THR A 67 16.96 -7.11 17.00
C THR A 67 17.11 -6.79 15.51
N ARG A 68 17.39 -7.79 14.68
CA ARG A 68 17.58 -7.61 13.23
C ARG A 68 16.31 -7.08 12.58
N VAL A 69 15.17 -7.72 12.86
CA VAL A 69 13.87 -7.36 12.26
C VAL A 69 13.47 -5.93 12.62
N LEU A 70 13.62 -5.52 13.89
CA LEU A 70 13.28 -4.16 14.33
C LEU A 70 14.22 -3.10 13.75
N THR A 71 15.52 -3.41 13.63
CA THR A 71 16.47 -2.47 13.01
C THR A 71 16.18 -2.25 11.53
N GLU A 72 15.90 -3.31 10.76
CA GLU A 72 15.55 -3.20 9.34
C GLU A 72 14.24 -2.42 9.15
N ALA A 73 13.22 -2.71 9.98
CA ALA A 73 11.95 -2.00 9.93
C ALA A 73 12.09 -0.51 10.26
N ALA A 74 12.92 -0.17 11.26
CA ALA A 74 13.20 1.21 11.65
C ALA A 74 13.95 1.98 10.55
N ILE A 75 14.97 1.37 9.92
CA ILE A 75 15.73 1.97 8.83
C ILE A 75 14.83 2.23 7.61
N MET A 76 13.96 1.28 7.27
CA MET A 76 13.03 1.41 6.15
C MET A 76 11.81 2.29 6.46
N GLY A 77 11.61 2.70 7.72
CA GLY A 77 10.40 3.41 8.14
C GLY A 77 9.11 2.61 7.93
N LYS A 78 9.18 1.26 8.02
CA LYS A 78 8.04 0.38 7.76
C LYS A 78 6.90 0.65 8.74
N ARG A 79 5.67 0.59 8.22
CA ARG A 79 4.43 0.66 9.00
C ARG A 79 3.72 -0.68 8.95
N ASP A 80 3.21 -1.11 10.10
CA ASP A 80 2.46 -2.35 10.22
C ASP A 80 0.96 -2.03 10.16
N GLU A 81 0.24 -2.69 9.26
CA GLU A 81 -1.19 -2.47 9.07
C GLU A 81 -2.08 -3.33 9.99
N LEU A 82 -1.49 -4.20 10.81
CA LEU A 82 -2.21 -5.04 11.78
C LEU A 82 -3.32 -5.88 11.12
N ARG A 83 -3.03 -6.46 9.95
CA ARG A 83 -3.99 -7.30 9.20
C ARG A 83 -4.00 -8.75 9.70
N GLY A 84 -2.94 -9.18 10.38
CA GLY A 84 -2.72 -10.54 10.83
C GLY A 84 -3.24 -10.80 12.25
N LEU A 85 -3.31 -12.08 12.60
CA LEU A 85 -3.80 -12.50 13.91
C LEU A 85 -2.80 -12.14 15.02
N LYS A 86 -1.51 -12.45 14.81
CA LYS A 86 -0.48 -12.31 15.84
C LYS A 86 -0.20 -10.85 16.19
N GLU A 87 -0.14 -9.96 15.20
CA GLU A 87 -0.02 -8.51 15.42
C GLU A 87 -1.12 -7.98 16.35
N ASN A 88 -2.39 -8.32 16.06
CA ASN A 88 -3.52 -7.82 16.82
C ASN A 88 -3.50 -8.35 18.26
N VAL A 89 -3.10 -9.61 18.47
CA VAL A 89 -2.93 -10.17 19.82
C VAL A 89 -1.84 -9.41 20.59
N ILE A 90 -0.70 -9.13 19.96
CA ILE A 90 0.43 -8.43 20.60
C ILE A 90 0.03 -6.99 21.00
N VAL A 91 -0.70 -6.29 20.13
CA VAL A 91 -1.14 -4.90 20.37
C VAL A 91 -2.37 -4.84 21.31
N GLY A 92 -3.07 -5.95 21.53
CA GLY A 92 -4.27 -6.01 22.38
C GLY A 92 -5.56 -5.59 21.68
N ARG A 93 -5.64 -5.73 20.35
CA ARG A 93 -6.85 -5.49 19.55
C ARG A 93 -7.61 -6.81 19.30
N LEU A 94 -8.89 -6.72 18.92
CA LEU A 94 -9.64 -7.89 18.47
C LEU A 94 -8.93 -8.55 17.30
N ILE A 95 -8.86 -9.88 17.27
CA ILE A 95 -8.27 -10.63 16.16
C ILE A 95 -9.20 -10.59 14.92
N PRO A 96 -8.67 -10.62 13.69
CA PRO A 96 -9.46 -10.61 12.46
C PRO A 96 -10.02 -12.01 12.14
N ALA A 97 -10.60 -12.67 13.15
CA ALA A 97 -11.20 -13.99 13.04
C ALA A 97 -12.42 -14.09 13.98
N GLY A 98 -13.36 -14.98 13.64
CA GLY A 98 -14.57 -15.18 14.44
C GLY A 98 -15.38 -13.89 14.63
N THR A 99 -15.75 -13.59 15.87
CA THR A 99 -16.51 -12.39 16.24
C THR A 99 -15.76 -11.08 15.94
N GLY A 100 -14.43 -11.13 15.86
CA GLY A 100 -13.62 -9.97 15.51
C GLY A 100 -13.67 -9.60 14.02
N MET A 101 -14.16 -10.48 13.14
CA MET A 101 -14.29 -10.14 11.71
C MET A 101 -15.23 -8.95 11.48
N ALA A 102 -16.37 -8.90 12.19
CA ALA A 102 -17.31 -7.79 12.06
C ALA A 102 -16.68 -6.45 12.46
N TYR A 103 -15.87 -6.44 13.53
CA TYR A 103 -15.14 -5.27 13.98
C TYR A 103 -14.13 -4.78 12.92
N HIS A 104 -13.35 -5.70 12.34
CA HIS A 104 -12.36 -5.36 11.32
C HIS A 104 -12.99 -4.92 9.99
N GLN A 105 -14.10 -5.54 9.60
CA GLN A 105 -14.85 -5.14 8.40
C GLN A 105 -15.46 -3.74 8.56
N ALA A 106 -16.11 -3.47 9.70
CA ALA A 106 -16.67 -2.15 9.99
C ALA A 106 -15.58 -1.07 10.03
N ARG A 107 -14.44 -1.38 10.65
CA ARG A 107 -13.27 -0.49 10.62
C ARG A 107 -12.77 -0.24 9.21
N LYS A 108 -12.57 -1.28 8.41
CA LYS A 108 -12.10 -1.14 7.03
C LYS A 108 -13.07 -0.31 6.19
N ALA A 109 -14.38 -0.51 6.36
CA ALA A 109 -15.40 0.28 5.68
C ALA A 109 -15.33 1.77 6.09
N LYS A 110 -15.17 2.04 7.39
CA LYS A 110 -14.97 3.40 7.89
C LYS A 110 -13.69 4.03 7.34
N ASP A 111 -12.57 3.32 7.41
CA ASP A 111 -11.26 3.80 6.93
C ASP A 111 -11.35 4.15 5.41
N LEU A 112 -12.07 3.35 4.62
CA LEU A 112 -12.35 3.65 3.20
C LEU A 112 -13.25 4.87 2.99
N MET A 113 -14.27 5.05 3.83
CA MET A 113 -15.15 6.23 3.77
C MET A 113 -14.38 7.51 4.10
N ASP A 114 -13.61 7.50 5.19
CA ASP A 114 -12.78 8.62 5.63
C ASP A 114 -11.73 8.99 4.56
N GLU A 115 -11.15 7.99 3.88
CA GLU A 115 -10.19 8.23 2.79
C GLU A 115 -10.85 8.78 1.53
N ALA A 116 -12.04 8.29 1.17
CA ALA A 116 -12.82 8.84 0.06
C ALA A 116 -13.23 10.30 0.32
N GLU A 117 -13.63 10.62 1.55
CA GLU A 117 -13.97 11.98 1.96
C GLU A 117 -12.76 12.92 1.86
N ARG A 118 -11.60 12.51 2.40
CA ARG A 118 -10.35 13.28 2.28
C ARG A 118 -9.95 13.53 0.83
N ARG A 119 -10.08 12.50 -0.01
CA ARG A 119 -9.76 12.61 -1.44
C ARG A 119 -10.71 13.58 -2.15
N ALA A 120 -12.01 13.52 -1.85
CA ALA A 120 -12.99 14.43 -2.42
C ALA A 120 -12.74 15.89 -2.01
N ILE A 121 -12.37 16.13 -0.74
CA ILE A 121 -11.99 17.47 -0.25
C ILE A 121 -10.74 17.97 -1.00
N ALA A 122 -9.71 17.14 -1.12
CA ALA A 122 -8.48 17.52 -1.82
C ALA A 122 -8.72 17.80 -3.32
N GLU A 123 -9.58 17.03 -3.98
CA GLU A 123 -9.97 17.25 -5.38
C GLU A 123 -10.79 18.54 -5.54
N ALA A 124 -11.69 18.86 -4.60
CA ALA A 124 -12.45 20.11 -4.58
C ALA A 124 -11.53 21.33 -4.35
N GLU A 125 -10.63 21.25 -3.37
CA GLU A 125 -9.64 22.31 -3.11
C GLU A 125 -8.71 22.55 -4.31
N ALA A 126 -8.26 21.47 -4.97
CA ALA A 126 -7.45 21.57 -6.18
C ALA A 126 -8.22 22.23 -7.34
N ALA A 127 -9.51 21.93 -7.50
CA ALA A 127 -10.37 22.56 -8.50
C ALA A 127 -10.59 24.06 -8.21
N ASP A 128 -10.81 24.42 -6.94
CA ASP A 128 -10.97 25.82 -6.51
C ASP A 128 -9.68 26.65 -6.73
N LEU A 129 -8.52 26.08 -6.41
CA LEU A 129 -7.21 26.68 -6.70
C LEU A 129 -6.94 26.83 -8.21
N ALA A 130 -7.34 25.86 -9.03
CA ALA A 130 -7.20 25.94 -10.49
C ALA A 130 -8.12 27.03 -11.09
N SER A 131 -9.33 27.21 -10.56
CA SER A 131 -10.26 28.24 -11.03
C SER A 131 -9.80 29.67 -10.69
N SER A 132 -9.24 29.87 -9.50
CA SER A 132 -8.75 31.17 -9.02
C SER A 132 -7.44 31.63 -9.69
N GLY A 133 -6.61 30.69 -10.17
CA GLY A 133 -5.37 30.99 -10.91
C GLY A 133 -5.59 31.52 -12.34
N SER A 134 -6.79 31.37 -12.91
CA SER A 134 -7.10 31.83 -14.27
C SER A 134 -7.53 33.30 -14.38
N GLY A 135 -7.69 33.99 -13.24
CA GLY A 135 -8.20 35.38 -13.18
C GLY A 135 -7.17 36.51 -13.13
N VAL A 136 -5.85 36.24 -13.22
CA VAL A 136 -4.80 37.26 -12.96
C VAL A 136 -3.88 37.56 -14.17
N THR A 137 -4.15 37.04 -15.38
CA THR A 137 -3.23 37.25 -16.54
C THR A 137 -3.71 38.23 -17.62
N GLU A 138 -4.80 38.98 -17.42
CA GLU A 138 -5.25 40.00 -18.39
C GLU A 138 -5.51 41.37 -17.77
N THR A 139 -4.47 42.07 -17.28
CA THR A 139 -4.46 43.56 -17.22
C THR A 139 -3.05 44.08 -16.99
N SER A 140 -2.22 44.20 -18.05
CA SER A 140 -1.26 45.32 -18.23
C SER A 140 -0.50 45.24 -19.56
N GLU A 141 -1.19 45.27 -20.69
CA GLU A 141 -0.61 45.77 -21.95
C GLU A 141 -1.53 46.86 -22.46
N GLY A 142 -1.11 48.12 -22.32
CA GLY A 142 -1.89 49.26 -22.83
C GLY A 142 -1.69 50.56 -22.06
N ALA A 143 -0.48 51.12 -22.05
CA ALA A 143 -0.28 52.55 -21.92
C ALA A 143 0.60 53.02 -23.09
N VAL A 144 0.03 53.93 -23.85
CA VAL A 144 0.33 54.27 -25.24
C VAL A 144 1.43 55.33 -25.31
N ALA A 145 2.13 55.34 -26.44
CA ALA A 145 3.12 56.30 -26.86
C ALA A 145 2.70 57.79 -26.73
N GLU A 146 3.64 58.63 -26.30
CA GLU A 146 4.10 59.83 -27.02
C GLU A 146 5.52 60.21 -26.53
#